data_AF-A0A932ZQB2-F1
#
_entry.id   AF-A0A932ZQB2-F1
#
_cell.length_a   1.000
_cell.length_b   1.000
_cell.length_c   1.000
_cell.angle_alpha   90.00
_cell.angle_beta   90.00
_cell.angle_gamma   90.00
#
_symmetry.space_group_name_H-M   'P 1'
#
loop_
_entity.id
_entity.type
_entity.pdbx_description
1 polymer ?
#
loop_
_entity_poly.entity_id
_entity_poly.type
_entity_poly.pdbx_seq_one_letter_code
_entity_poly.pdbx_strand_id
1 'polypeptide(L)'
;MGGLVARAHVEDDRRYRGDVERLLQVAPPNHGSDLARVRVLLELWEHRDAREDTGRVAASIGDGLGQAGDDLTPGSAFLERLNAGGRRAGVRYAILAGTRGLLTEEEARAWSGRLTSMAGTDTTLRAALLRRAADEVAQHEEFRHGVGDLAVSTRSARLEGAHAYEEIDATHLTIDRRGADGTIPCLPFLLRELTAERE
;
A
#
# COMPACT_ATOMS: atom_id res chain seq x y z
N MET A 1 -7.55 0.73 -1.90
CA MET A 1 -8.44 1.62 -2.69
C MET A 1 -9.57 2.29 -1.91
N GLY A 2 -10.31 1.58 -1.03
CA GLY A 2 -11.50 2.12 -0.37
C GLY A 2 -11.30 3.49 0.30
N GLY A 3 -10.15 3.73 0.91
CA GLY A 3 -9.79 5.03 1.48
C GLY A 3 -9.78 6.20 0.48
N LEU A 4 -9.37 5.97 -0.78
CA LEU A 4 -9.38 7.01 -1.81
C LEU A 4 -10.79 7.29 -2.33
N VAL A 5 -11.60 6.25 -2.45
CA VAL A 5 -13.02 6.39 -2.85
C VAL A 5 -13.79 7.17 -1.80
N ALA A 6 -13.60 6.85 -0.52
CA ALA A 6 -14.18 7.59 0.58
C ALA A 6 -13.71 9.05 0.60
N ARG A 7 -12.40 9.29 0.39
CA ARG A 7 -11.85 10.64 0.27
C ARG A 7 -12.46 11.42 -0.89
N ALA A 8 -12.57 10.81 -2.07
CA ALA A 8 -13.16 11.42 -3.24
C ALA A 8 -14.65 11.77 -3.04
N HIS A 9 -15.37 11.03 -2.19
CA HIS A 9 -16.73 11.39 -1.79
C HIS A 9 -16.75 12.60 -0.84
N VAL A 10 -15.93 12.57 0.22
CA VAL A 10 -15.88 13.61 1.26
C VAL A 10 -15.39 14.97 0.71
N GLU A 11 -14.45 14.93 -0.23
CA GLU A 11 -13.82 16.13 -0.80
C GLU A 11 -14.58 16.71 -2.01
N ASP A 12 -15.60 16.03 -2.52
CA ASP A 12 -16.44 16.55 -3.60
C ASP A 12 -17.61 17.38 -3.04
N ASP A 13 -17.56 18.70 -3.27
CA ASP A 13 -18.60 19.67 -2.88
C ASP A 13 -20.01 19.32 -3.40
N ARG A 14 -20.09 18.56 -4.50
CA ARG A 14 -21.38 18.15 -5.09
C ARG A 14 -21.95 16.90 -4.42
N ARG A 15 -21.13 16.12 -3.72
CA ARG A 15 -21.52 14.83 -3.12
C ARG A 15 -21.60 14.87 -1.62
N TYR A 16 -20.69 15.57 -0.95
CA TYR A 16 -20.61 15.62 0.50
C TYR A 16 -21.83 16.33 1.11
N ARG A 17 -22.41 15.75 2.16
CA ARG A 17 -23.64 16.27 2.78
C ARG A 17 -23.45 16.74 4.22
N GLY A 18 -22.22 16.84 4.70
CA GLY A 18 -21.95 17.11 6.12
C GLY A 18 -22.18 15.89 7.02
N ASP A 19 -22.17 14.69 6.44
CA ASP A 19 -22.55 13.42 7.06
C ASP A 19 -21.36 12.56 7.49
N VAL A 20 -20.14 13.04 7.24
CA VAL A 20 -18.90 12.39 7.67
C VAL A 20 -18.16 13.34 8.60
N GLU A 21 -17.87 12.89 9.82
CA GLU A 21 -17.05 13.61 10.80
C GLU A 21 -15.56 13.23 10.67
N ARG A 22 -15.29 11.96 10.34
CA ARG A 22 -13.93 11.39 10.34
C ARG A 22 -13.71 10.51 9.13
N LEU A 23 -12.55 10.66 8.49
CA LEU A 23 -12.05 9.77 7.47
C LEU A 23 -10.78 9.08 7.97
N LEU A 24 -10.93 7.82 8.37
CA LEU A 24 -9.83 6.97 8.83
C LEU A 24 -9.40 6.08 7.68
N GLN A 25 -8.14 6.17 7.28
CA GLN A 25 -7.58 5.40 6.18
C GLN A 25 -6.54 4.41 6.69
N VAL A 26 -6.69 3.15 6.31
CA VAL A 26 -5.72 2.08 6.61
C VAL A 26 -5.02 1.69 5.31
N ALA A 27 -3.70 1.82 5.30
CA ALA A 27 -2.82 1.63 4.15
C ALA A 27 -3.33 2.31 2.85
N PRO A 28 -3.73 3.59 2.86
CA PRO A 28 -4.21 4.25 1.65
C PRO A 28 -3.07 4.49 0.65
N PRO A 29 -3.24 4.27 -0.66
CA PRO A 29 -2.29 4.75 -1.67
C PRO A 29 -2.59 6.21 -2.05
N ASN A 30 -2.47 7.16 -1.11
CA ASN A 30 -2.85 8.57 -1.34
C ASN A 30 -2.09 9.24 -2.51
N HIS A 31 -0.88 8.76 -2.81
CA HIS A 31 -0.10 9.17 -3.98
C HIS A 31 0.14 8.04 -4.98
N GLY A 32 -0.64 6.96 -4.88
CA GLY A 32 -0.56 5.80 -5.77
C GLY A 32 0.36 4.69 -5.26
N SER A 33 0.66 3.73 -6.13
CA SER A 33 1.60 2.66 -5.84
C SER A 33 2.34 2.33 -7.13
N ASP A 34 3.67 2.26 -7.06
CA ASP A 34 4.45 1.82 -8.22
C ASP A 34 4.11 0.36 -8.59
N LEU A 35 3.62 -0.41 -7.61
CA LEU A 35 3.18 -1.80 -7.78
C LEU A 35 1.77 -1.92 -8.39
N ALA A 36 1.03 -0.83 -8.56
CA ALA A 36 -0.31 -0.85 -9.17
C ALA A 36 -0.31 -1.44 -10.59
N ARG A 37 0.81 -1.32 -11.32
CA ARG A 37 0.99 -1.86 -12.68
C ARG A 37 1.66 -3.23 -12.68
N VAL A 38 2.29 -3.61 -11.58
CA VAL A 38 3.14 -4.80 -11.46
C VAL A 38 2.29 -5.99 -11.01
N ARG A 39 1.35 -6.40 -11.87
CA ARG A 39 0.50 -7.59 -11.67
C ARG A 39 1.32 -8.89 -11.55
N VAL A 40 2.44 -8.96 -12.25
CA VAL A 40 3.19 -10.20 -12.49
C VAL A 40 4.05 -10.62 -11.30
N LEU A 41 4.53 -9.66 -10.49
CA LEU A 41 5.41 -9.98 -9.36
C LEU A 41 4.63 -10.55 -8.17
N LEU A 42 3.43 -10.04 -7.86
CA LEU A 42 2.61 -10.55 -6.77
C LEU A 42 2.19 -12.02 -7.00
N GLU A 43 1.79 -12.37 -8.22
CA GLU A 43 1.43 -13.76 -8.60
C GLU A 43 2.62 -14.74 -8.49
N LEU A 44 3.84 -14.30 -8.80
CA LEU A 44 5.05 -15.12 -8.68
C LEU A 44 5.50 -15.33 -7.22
N TRP A 45 5.20 -14.37 -6.35
CA TRP A 45 5.62 -14.39 -4.95
C TRP A 45 4.64 -15.14 -4.03
N GLU A 46 3.33 -15.09 -4.31
CA GLU A 46 2.33 -15.92 -3.60
C GLU A 46 2.61 -17.42 -3.70
N HIS A 47 3.25 -17.87 -4.78
CA HIS A 47 3.65 -19.27 -4.94
C HIS A 47 4.83 -19.69 -4.06
N ARG A 48 5.61 -18.76 -3.51
CA ARG A 48 6.79 -19.08 -2.69
C ARG A 48 6.43 -19.33 -1.22
N ASP A 49 5.33 -18.78 -0.73
CA ASP A 49 4.91 -18.83 0.68
C ASP A 49 3.69 -19.74 0.92
N ALA A 50 3.50 -20.74 0.05
CA ALA A 50 2.38 -21.68 0.10
C ALA A 50 2.39 -22.56 1.39
N ARG A 51 1.87 -21.97 2.46
CA ARG A 51 1.22 -22.66 3.59
C ARG A 51 -0.15 -22.09 3.95
N GLU A 52 -0.60 -20.99 3.35
CA GLU A 52 -1.95 -20.45 3.55
C GLU A 52 -2.64 -20.04 2.23
N ASP A 53 -3.97 -20.14 2.26
CA ASP A 53 -5.02 -20.09 1.22
C ASP A 53 -4.79 -19.11 0.04
N THR A 54 -3.89 -19.48 -0.87
CA THR A 54 -3.46 -18.70 -2.06
C THR A 54 -4.59 -18.37 -3.03
N GLY A 55 -5.66 -19.17 -3.08
CA GLY A 55 -6.77 -18.97 -4.02
C GLY A 55 -7.60 -17.71 -3.76
N ARG A 56 -7.65 -17.22 -2.52
CA ARG A 56 -8.40 -16.01 -2.13
C ARG A 56 -7.59 -14.73 -2.25
N VAL A 57 -6.27 -14.81 -2.08
CA VAL A 57 -5.39 -13.63 -2.18
C VAL A 57 -5.25 -13.21 -3.65
N ALA A 58 -5.00 -14.16 -4.55
CA ALA A 58 -5.05 -13.97 -5.98
C ALA A 58 -6.40 -13.40 -6.48
N ALA A 59 -7.52 -13.85 -5.89
CA ALA A 59 -8.85 -13.32 -6.22
C ALA A 59 -9.03 -11.85 -5.75
N SER A 60 -8.54 -11.50 -4.56
CA SER A 60 -8.63 -10.13 -4.04
C SER A 60 -7.75 -9.12 -4.80
N ILE A 61 -6.60 -9.57 -5.30
CA ILE A 61 -5.70 -8.79 -6.17
C ILE A 61 -6.28 -8.72 -7.59
N GLY A 62 -6.82 -9.83 -8.11
CA GLY A 62 -7.43 -9.94 -9.44
C GLY A 62 -8.67 -9.06 -9.62
N ASP A 63 -9.59 -9.03 -8.65
CA ASP A 63 -10.85 -8.29 -8.78
C ASP A 63 -10.72 -6.78 -8.51
N GLY A 64 -9.77 -6.37 -7.65
CA GLY A 64 -9.66 -4.98 -7.17
C GLY A 64 -8.53 -4.15 -7.78
N LEU A 65 -7.34 -4.74 -7.99
CA LEU A 65 -6.18 -4.01 -8.54
C LEU A 65 -6.18 -4.01 -10.08
N GLY A 66 -6.81 -4.99 -10.72
CA GLY A 66 -6.86 -5.10 -12.19
C GLY A 66 -7.64 -4.00 -12.90
N GLN A 67 -8.74 -3.53 -12.32
CA GLN A 67 -9.56 -2.44 -12.89
C GLN A 67 -9.20 -1.05 -12.33
N ALA A 68 -8.56 -1.00 -11.16
CA ALA A 68 -8.17 0.25 -10.50
C ALA A 68 -6.69 0.61 -10.69
N GLY A 69 -5.89 -0.25 -11.34
CA GLY A 69 -4.44 -0.06 -11.50
C GLY A 69 -4.06 1.25 -12.19
N ASP A 70 -4.83 1.66 -13.20
CA ASP A 70 -4.63 2.95 -13.88
C ASP A 70 -4.89 4.14 -12.95
N ASP A 71 -5.95 4.09 -12.13
CA ASP A 71 -6.25 5.13 -11.14
C ASP A 71 -5.25 5.13 -9.98
N LEU A 72 -4.64 3.99 -9.67
CA LEU A 72 -3.66 3.83 -8.60
C LEU A 72 -2.21 4.11 -9.01
N THR A 73 -1.95 4.24 -10.31
CA THR A 73 -0.61 4.56 -10.80
C THR A 73 -0.24 5.98 -10.35
N PRO A 74 0.95 6.22 -9.77
CA PRO A 74 1.39 7.57 -9.42
C PRO A 74 1.29 8.53 -10.61
N GLY A 75 0.70 9.70 -10.38
CA GLY A 75 0.42 10.67 -11.44
C GLY A 75 -0.79 10.33 -12.32
N SER A 76 -1.64 9.36 -11.94
CA SER A 76 -2.91 9.13 -12.62
C SER A 76 -3.79 10.38 -12.57
N ALA A 77 -4.62 10.57 -13.59
CA ALA A 77 -5.57 11.68 -13.63
C ALA A 77 -6.54 11.67 -12.44
N PHE A 78 -6.86 10.49 -11.89
CA PHE A 78 -7.65 10.36 -10.67
C PHE A 78 -6.92 10.93 -9.45
N LEU A 79 -5.68 10.50 -9.20
CA LEU A 79 -4.89 10.96 -8.07
C LEU A 79 -4.51 12.43 -8.18
N GLU A 80 -4.18 12.92 -9.38
CA GLU A 80 -3.89 14.34 -9.60
C GLU A 80 -5.10 15.21 -9.24
N ARG A 81 -6.29 14.85 -9.72
CA ARG A 81 -7.52 15.58 -9.36
C ARG A 81 -7.81 15.52 -7.86
N LEU A 82 -7.68 14.34 -7.25
CA LEU A 82 -7.96 14.15 -5.84
C LEU A 82 -6.96 14.91 -4.94
N ASN A 83 -5.68 14.93 -5.33
CA ASN A 83 -4.61 15.59 -4.57
C ASN A 83 -4.52 17.10 -4.83
N ALA A 84 -5.08 17.61 -5.93
CA ALA A 84 -5.24 19.05 -6.15
C ALA A 84 -6.28 19.68 -5.21
N GLY A 85 -7.20 18.88 -4.67
CA GLY A 85 -8.21 19.33 -3.70
C GLY A 85 -7.66 19.48 -2.28
N GLY A 86 -8.21 20.45 -1.55
CA GLY A 86 -7.96 20.63 -0.12
C GLY A 86 -8.72 19.61 0.74
N ARG A 87 -8.24 19.39 1.97
CA ARG A 87 -9.00 18.60 2.97
C ARG A 87 -10.32 19.31 3.30
N ARG A 88 -11.38 18.54 3.51
CA ARG A 88 -12.70 19.07 3.87
C ARG A 88 -12.65 19.70 5.26
N ALA A 89 -13.02 20.97 5.37
CA ALA A 89 -13.19 21.64 6.66
C ALA A 89 -14.24 20.91 7.52
N GLY A 90 -13.94 20.69 8.79
CA GLY A 90 -14.80 19.96 9.72
C GLY A 90 -14.68 18.43 9.67
N VAL A 91 -13.90 17.86 8.74
CA VAL A 91 -13.62 16.42 8.71
C VAL A 91 -12.21 16.17 9.24
N ARG A 92 -12.10 15.22 10.19
CA ARG A 92 -10.80 14.77 10.72
C ARG A 92 -10.26 13.61 9.89
N TYR A 93 -9.02 13.73 9.45
CA TYR A 93 -8.35 12.73 8.62
C TYR A 93 -7.24 12.05 9.42
N ALA A 94 -7.29 10.72 9.54
CA ALA A 94 -6.24 9.95 10.21
C ALA A 94 -5.77 8.80 9.32
N ILE A 95 -4.47 8.52 9.34
CA ILE A 95 -3.86 7.51 8.49
C ILE A 95 -3.07 6.52 9.34
N LEU A 96 -3.25 5.24 9.03
CA LEU A 96 -2.41 4.16 9.49
C LEU A 96 -1.70 3.54 8.29
N ALA A 97 -0.37 3.55 8.28
CA ALA A 97 0.46 2.94 7.24
C ALA A 97 1.10 1.63 7.75
N GLY A 98 1.21 0.64 6.86
CA GLY A 98 2.01 -0.55 7.12
C GLY A 98 3.48 -0.31 6.76
N THR A 99 4.38 -1.02 7.43
CA THR A 99 5.83 -0.93 7.20
C THR A 99 6.54 -2.27 7.06
N ARG A 100 5.78 -3.38 7.01
CA ARG A 100 6.38 -4.71 6.86
C ARG A 100 6.73 -5.03 5.41
N GLY A 101 7.84 -4.47 4.95
CA GLY A 101 8.49 -4.86 3.70
C GLY A 101 9.21 -6.21 3.79
N LEU A 102 9.60 -6.76 2.63
CA LEU A 102 10.35 -8.02 2.50
C LEU A 102 11.85 -7.83 2.70
N LEU A 103 12.37 -6.67 2.33
CA LEU A 103 13.81 -6.40 2.26
C LEU A 103 14.20 -5.38 3.33
N THR A 104 15.23 -5.67 4.10
CA THR A 104 15.89 -4.63 4.89
C THR A 104 16.59 -3.61 3.97
N GLU A 105 16.87 -2.41 4.48
CA GLU A 105 17.61 -1.39 3.73
C GLU A 105 19.03 -1.85 3.34
N GLU A 106 19.66 -2.70 4.15
CA GLU A 106 20.94 -3.31 3.80
C GLU A 106 20.78 -4.31 2.65
N GLU A 107 19.76 -5.17 2.70
CA GLU A 107 19.48 -6.12 1.61
C GLU A 107 19.14 -5.38 0.32
N ALA A 108 18.25 -4.38 0.34
CA ALA A 108 17.92 -3.60 -0.85
C ALA A 108 19.15 -2.97 -1.51
N ARG A 109 20.08 -2.41 -0.71
CA ARG A 109 21.36 -1.87 -1.18
C ARG A 109 22.31 -2.96 -1.69
N ALA A 110 22.41 -4.09 -0.99
CA ALA A 110 23.24 -5.22 -1.39
C ALA A 110 22.75 -5.89 -2.67
N TRP A 111 21.43 -5.95 -2.88
CA TRP A 111 20.79 -6.41 -4.11
C TRP A 111 21.13 -5.49 -5.27
N SER A 112 21.00 -4.17 -5.07
CA SER A 112 21.42 -3.17 -6.07
C SER A 112 22.91 -3.30 -6.45
N GLY A 113 23.79 -3.60 -5.48
CA GLY A 113 25.23 -3.79 -5.71
C GLY A 113 25.62 -5.14 -6.34
N ARG A 114 24.92 -6.24 -6.00
CA ARG A 114 25.19 -7.58 -6.54
C ARG A 114 24.87 -7.70 -8.02
N LEU A 115 23.91 -6.94 -8.52
CA LEU A 115 23.52 -6.91 -9.93
C LEU A 115 24.63 -6.45 -10.86
N THR A 116 25.45 -5.50 -10.42
CA THR A 116 26.65 -5.06 -11.15
C THR A 116 27.69 -6.18 -11.26
N SER A 117 27.69 -7.16 -10.35
CA SER A 117 28.69 -8.24 -10.28
C SER A 117 28.22 -9.60 -10.86
N MET A 118 26.91 -9.84 -10.94
CA MET A 118 26.32 -11.13 -11.34
C MET A 118 25.90 -11.23 -12.81
N ALA A 119 26.32 -10.30 -13.67
CA ALA A 119 26.00 -10.29 -15.11
C ALA A 119 26.61 -11.46 -15.92
N GLY A 120 27.19 -12.49 -15.29
CA GLY A 120 28.10 -13.44 -15.95
C GLY A 120 27.77 -14.93 -15.98
N THR A 121 26.75 -15.49 -15.30
CA THR A 121 26.74 -16.95 -15.05
C THR A 121 25.49 -17.78 -15.41
N ASP A 122 24.34 -17.20 -15.75
CA ASP A 122 23.17 -17.98 -16.23
C ASP A 122 22.42 -17.20 -17.33
N THR A 123 22.42 -17.70 -18.56
CA THR A 123 21.91 -17.01 -19.76
C THR A 123 20.49 -17.43 -20.15
N THR A 124 19.81 -18.25 -19.35
CA THR A 124 18.44 -18.67 -19.69
C THR A 124 17.47 -17.48 -19.66
N LEU A 125 16.50 -17.46 -20.59
CA LEU A 125 15.46 -16.43 -20.65
C LEU A 125 14.70 -16.31 -19.33
N ARG A 126 14.42 -17.45 -18.68
CA ARG A 126 13.79 -17.51 -17.36
C ARG A 126 14.66 -16.85 -16.28
N ALA A 127 15.96 -17.12 -16.25
CA ALA A 127 16.86 -16.47 -15.30
C ALA A 127 16.96 -14.97 -15.56
N ALA A 128 16.96 -14.53 -16.82
CA ALA A 128 16.93 -13.11 -17.18
C ALA A 128 15.64 -12.42 -16.73
N LEU A 129 14.48 -13.05 -16.92
CA LEU A 129 13.18 -12.55 -16.46
C LEU A 129 13.12 -12.47 -14.93
N LEU A 130 13.54 -13.52 -14.22
CA LEU A 130 13.56 -13.53 -12.76
C LEU A 130 14.50 -12.47 -12.17
N ARG A 131 15.67 -12.24 -12.79
CA ARG A 131 16.57 -11.15 -12.40
C ARG A 131 15.91 -9.81 -12.59
N ARG A 132 15.37 -9.53 -13.78
CA ARG A 132 14.68 -8.25 -14.04
C ARG A 132 13.54 -7.99 -13.06
N ALA A 133 12.78 -9.03 -12.72
CA ALA A 133 11.70 -8.94 -11.76
C ALA A 133 12.23 -8.67 -10.33
N ALA A 134 13.32 -9.33 -9.92
CA ALA A 134 13.98 -9.06 -8.64
C ALA A 134 14.57 -7.64 -8.57
N ASP A 135 15.10 -7.12 -9.68
CA ASP A 135 15.64 -5.76 -9.79
C ASP A 135 14.55 -4.73 -9.58
N GLU A 136 13.40 -4.95 -10.22
CA GLU A 136 12.21 -4.11 -10.08
C GLU A 136 11.74 -4.12 -8.62
N VAL A 137 11.62 -5.29 -7.99
CA VAL A 137 11.29 -5.43 -6.55
C VAL A 137 12.25 -4.65 -5.64
N ALA A 138 13.56 -4.76 -5.85
CA ALA A 138 14.55 -4.12 -4.98
C ALA A 138 14.54 -2.58 -5.08
N GLN A 139 14.11 -2.04 -6.22
CA GLN A 139 14.09 -0.60 -6.49
C GLN A 139 12.88 0.11 -5.87
N HIS A 140 11.79 -0.59 -5.61
CA HIS A 140 10.55 -0.01 -5.08
C HIS A 140 10.52 0.04 -3.54
N GLU A 141 10.05 1.17 -3.00
CA GLU A 141 9.96 1.41 -1.55
C GLU A 141 8.94 0.48 -0.89
N GLU A 142 7.88 0.10 -1.62
CA GLU A 142 6.82 -0.80 -1.19
C GLU A 142 7.37 -2.12 -0.62
N PHE A 143 8.49 -2.61 -1.13
CA PHE A 143 9.11 -3.86 -0.69
C PHE A 143 10.12 -3.70 0.46
N ARG A 144 10.45 -2.48 0.87
CA ARG A 144 11.47 -2.21 1.88
C ARG A 144 10.85 -2.11 3.28
N HIS A 145 11.42 -2.88 4.21
CA HIS A 145 11.00 -2.90 5.60
C HIS A 145 11.23 -1.54 6.26
N GLY A 146 10.25 -1.07 7.02
CA GLY A 146 10.22 0.27 7.61
C GLY A 146 9.66 1.36 6.68
N VAL A 147 9.52 1.11 5.38
CA VAL A 147 9.11 2.16 4.41
C VAL A 147 8.01 1.73 3.44
N GLY A 148 7.57 0.48 3.48
CA GLY A 148 6.45 -0.01 2.70
C GLY A 148 5.82 -1.29 3.24
N ASP A 149 4.63 -1.61 2.76
CA ASP A 149 3.80 -2.73 3.24
C ASP A 149 3.56 -3.83 2.19
N LEU A 150 4.39 -3.88 1.14
CA LEU A 150 4.28 -4.75 -0.05
C LEU A 150 3.25 -4.32 -1.08
N ALA A 151 2.52 -3.23 -0.86
CA ALA A 151 1.65 -2.64 -1.87
C ALA A 151 1.74 -1.12 -1.91
N VAL A 152 2.03 -0.46 -0.79
CA VAL A 152 2.03 1.00 -0.65
C VAL A 152 3.24 1.39 0.20
N SER A 153 3.97 2.42 -0.23
CA SER A 153 5.04 3.01 0.57
C SER A 153 4.46 3.95 1.62
N THR A 154 5.15 4.12 2.75
CA THR A 154 4.77 5.08 3.80
C THR A 154 4.68 6.50 3.25
N ARG A 155 5.59 6.86 2.34
CA ARG A 155 5.56 8.12 1.59
C ARG A 155 4.27 8.28 0.80
N SER A 156 3.83 7.25 0.09
CA SER A 156 2.56 7.32 -0.65
C SER A 156 1.34 7.35 0.27
N ALA A 157 1.42 6.69 1.43
CA ALA A 157 0.32 6.66 2.39
C ALA A 157 0.02 8.01 3.04
N ARG A 158 1.05 8.87 3.16
CA ARG A 158 0.90 10.20 3.75
C ARG A 158 -0.15 11.04 3.03
N LEU A 159 -0.77 11.92 3.79
CA LEU A 159 -1.70 12.92 3.28
C LEU A 159 -1.49 14.23 4.03
N GLU A 160 -1.22 15.29 3.29
CA GLU A 160 -1.14 16.62 3.86
C GLU A 160 -2.50 17.05 4.44
N GLY A 161 -2.46 17.65 5.63
CA GLY A 161 -3.65 18.06 6.38
C GLY A 161 -4.32 16.94 7.18
N ALA A 162 -3.78 15.72 7.18
CA ALA A 162 -4.18 14.70 8.14
C ALA A 162 -3.72 15.06 9.55
N HIS A 163 -4.61 14.94 10.53
CA HIS A 163 -4.32 15.29 11.93
C HIS A 163 -3.53 14.19 12.66
N ALA A 164 -3.63 12.95 12.17
CA ALA A 164 -2.91 11.80 12.71
C ALA A 164 -2.31 10.97 11.58
N TYR A 165 -1.10 10.48 11.80
CA TYR A 165 -0.41 9.55 10.94
C TYR A 165 0.42 8.60 11.81
N GLU A 166 0.15 7.30 11.71
CA GLU A 166 0.86 6.26 12.46
C GLU A 166 1.34 5.16 11.51
N GLU A 167 2.44 4.54 11.90
CA GLU A 167 3.05 3.41 11.19
C GLU A 167 3.01 2.19 12.09
N ILE A 168 2.66 1.03 11.52
CA ILE A 168 2.71 -0.26 12.21
C ILE A 168 3.45 -1.28 11.38
N ASP A 169 4.18 -2.16 12.06
CA ASP A 169 4.79 -3.32 11.44
C ASP A 169 3.68 -4.30 11.02
N ALA A 170 3.17 -4.12 9.80
CA ALA A 170 2.16 -4.93 9.14
C ALA A 170 2.33 -4.84 7.62
N THR A 171 1.98 -5.91 6.90
CA THR A 171 1.87 -5.90 5.44
C THR A 171 0.49 -5.40 5.05
N HIS A 172 0.32 -5.01 3.79
CA HIS A 172 -0.96 -4.54 3.25
C HIS A 172 -2.07 -5.57 3.43
N LEU A 173 -1.75 -6.86 3.33
CA LEU A 173 -2.70 -7.96 3.45
C LEU A 173 -2.95 -8.40 4.89
N THR A 174 -2.11 -8.01 5.84
CA THR A 174 -2.24 -8.45 7.25
C THR A 174 -2.77 -7.35 8.15
N ILE A 175 -2.69 -6.09 7.73
CA ILE A 175 -3.02 -4.91 8.54
C ILE A 175 -4.47 -4.88 9.05
N ASP A 176 -5.40 -5.42 8.27
CA ASP A 176 -6.85 -5.46 8.57
C ASP A 176 -7.37 -6.88 8.83
N ARG A 177 -6.49 -7.88 8.85
CA ARG A 177 -6.85 -9.28 9.08
C ARG A 177 -6.68 -9.68 10.54
N ARG A 178 -7.52 -10.61 10.97
CA ARG A 178 -7.40 -11.23 12.30
C ARG A 178 -6.20 -12.18 12.30
N GLY A 179 -5.20 -11.87 13.11
CA GLY A 179 -4.05 -12.74 13.35
C GLY A 179 -4.40 -13.98 14.18
N ALA A 180 -3.45 -14.91 14.28
CA ALA A 180 -3.61 -16.14 15.06
C ALA A 180 -3.81 -15.87 16.57
N ASP A 181 -3.29 -14.74 17.07
CA ASP A 181 -3.50 -14.24 18.43
C ASP A 181 -4.88 -13.60 18.64
N GLY A 182 -5.72 -13.57 17.61
CA GLY A 182 -7.06 -12.98 17.64
C GLY A 182 -7.07 -11.45 17.54
N THR A 183 -5.92 -10.80 17.32
CA THR A 183 -5.86 -9.34 17.16
C THR A 183 -6.08 -8.94 15.71
N ILE A 184 -6.57 -7.72 15.48
CA ILE A 184 -6.59 -7.09 14.15
C ILE A 184 -5.66 -5.88 14.26
N PRO A 185 -4.53 -5.82 13.53
CA PRO A 185 -3.48 -4.83 13.77
C PRO A 185 -3.96 -3.38 13.71
N CYS A 186 -4.86 -3.04 12.79
CA CYS A 186 -5.38 -1.68 12.65
C CYS A 186 -6.41 -1.28 13.71
N LEU A 187 -7.03 -2.25 14.40
CA LEU A 187 -8.19 -2.00 15.25
C LEU A 187 -7.88 -1.07 16.45
N PRO A 188 -6.75 -1.20 17.18
CA PRO A 188 -6.42 -0.26 18.24
C PRO A 188 -6.33 1.20 17.78
N PHE A 189 -5.74 1.43 16.61
CA PHE A 189 -5.69 2.76 15.98
C PHE A 189 -7.11 3.26 15.68
N LEU A 190 -7.92 2.45 15.00
CA LEU A 190 -9.29 2.84 14.64
C LEU A 190 -10.14 3.15 15.87
N LEU A 191 -10.09 2.33 16.91
CA LEU A 191 -10.84 2.54 18.14
C LEU A 191 -10.40 3.81 18.86
N ARG A 192 -9.10 4.09 18.92
CA ARG A 192 -8.60 5.34 19.50
C ARG A 192 -9.10 6.56 18.73
N GLU A 193 -8.98 6.56 17.40
CA GLU A 193 -9.43 7.69 16.57
C GLU A 193 -10.96 7.90 16.57
N LEU A 194 -11.72 6.82 16.77
CA LEU A 194 -13.19 6.88 16.91
C LEU A 194 -13.64 7.34 18.30
N THR A 195 -12.82 7.12 19.34
CA THR A 195 -13.16 7.46 20.73
C THR A 195 -12.54 8.78 21.19
N ALA A 196 -11.50 9.26 20.50
CA ALA A 196 -10.89 10.56 20.73
C ALA A 196 -11.92 11.67 20.38
N GLU A 197 -12.53 12.26 21.42
CA GLU A 197 -13.49 13.37 21.40
C GLU A 197 -14.96 13.01 21.09
N ARG A 198 -15.62 12.39 22.08
CA ARG A 198 -17.03 12.65 22.41
C ARG A 198 -17.15 13.67 23.57
N GLU A 199 -16.17 14.55 23.74
CA GLU A 199 -16.14 15.64 24.74
C GLU A 199 -16.21 16.99 24.02
#